data_AF-A0A1C6D458-F1
#
_entry.id   AF-A0A1C6D458-F1
#
_cell.length_a   1.000
_cell.length_b   1.000
_cell.length_c   1.000
_cell.angle_alpha   90.00
_cell.angle_beta   90.00
_cell.angle_gamma   90.00
#
_symmetry.space_group_name_H-M   'P 1'
#
loop_
_entity.id
_entity.type
_entity.pdbx_description
1 polymer ?
#
loop_
_entity_poly.entity_id
_entity_poly.type
_entity_poly.pdbx_seq_one_letter_code
_entity_poly.pdbx_strand_id
1 'polypeptide(L)'
;MDELQNILSRLVQTGTVTAVDSAKRRARVKFKDTGIISDWLYVLQHYGANFYIKPDAKHTHEITDTFTGGGTASEFPDHDHLPGSHLTYWMPKVNDRVLCLYLPVFNGDGFVLGGF
;
A
#
# COMPACT_ATOMS: atom_id res chain seq x y z
N MET A 1 -6.60 34.21 0.02
CA MET A 1 -7.50 33.04 0.15
C MET A 1 -8.09 33.07 1.54
N ASP A 2 -9.37 32.74 1.67
CA ASP A 2 -9.95 32.46 2.97
C ASP A 2 -9.41 31.15 3.56
N GLU A 3 -9.66 30.90 4.85
CA GLU A 3 -9.17 29.73 5.57
C GLU A 3 -9.64 28.41 4.94
N LEU A 4 -10.88 28.36 4.47
CA LEU A 4 -11.46 27.18 3.84
C LEU A 4 -10.75 26.83 2.53
N GLN A 5 -10.45 27.82 1.70
CA GLN A 5 -9.67 27.63 0.46
C GLN A 5 -8.25 27.12 0.74
N ASN A 6 -7.61 27.61 1.81
CA ASN A 6 -6.29 27.11 2.22
C ASN A 6 -6.35 25.66 2.70
N ILE A 7 -7.38 25.28 3.44
CA ILE A 7 -7.60 23.89 3.88
C ILE A 7 -7.83 22.99 2.67
N LEU A 8 -8.74 23.37 1.77
CA LEU A 8 -9.10 22.57 0.60
C LEU A 8 -7.93 22.38 -0.37
N SER A 9 -7.13 23.43 -0.60
CA SER A 9 -5.95 23.36 -1.48
C SER A 9 -4.84 22.43 -0.96
N ARG A 10 -4.90 22.04 0.33
CA ARG A 10 -3.90 21.16 0.96
C ARG A 10 -4.45 19.79 1.34
N LEU A 11 -5.74 19.56 1.13
CA LEU A 11 -6.41 18.31 1.49
C LEU A 11 -5.85 17.13 0.70
N VAL A 12 -5.71 17.28 -0.63
CA VAL A 12 -5.18 16.24 -1.52
C VAL A 12 -3.96 16.80 -2.22
N GLN A 13 -2.81 16.14 -2.04
CA GLN A 13 -1.54 16.62 -2.56
C GLN A 13 -0.79 15.49 -3.27
N THR A 14 -0.06 15.83 -4.33
CA THR A 14 0.90 14.90 -4.95
C THR A 14 2.32 15.29 -4.58
N GLY A 15 3.20 14.31 -4.49
CA GLY A 15 4.60 14.57 -4.17
C GLY A 15 5.52 13.42 -4.51
N THR A 16 6.81 13.63 -4.24
CA THR A 16 7.87 12.66 -4.48
C THR A 16 8.38 12.11 -3.15
N VAL A 17 8.49 10.79 -3.04
CA VAL A 17 8.99 10.14 -1.83
C VAL A 17 10.47 10.44 -1.64
N THR A 18 10.83 10.85 -0.43
CA THR A 18 12.20 11.24 -0.04
C THR A 18 12.83 10.27 0.95
N ALA A 19 12.02 9.55 1.74
CA ALA A 19 12.47 8.54 2.68
C ALA A 19 11.37 7.51 2.95
N VAL A 20 11.77 6.28 3.30
CA VAL A 20 10.87 5.16 3.57
C VAL A 20 11.33 4.44 4.83
N ASP A 21 10.40 4.18 5.75
CA ASP A 21 10.57 3.30 6.91
C ASP A 21 9.60 2.13 6.73
N SER A 22 10.09 1.05 6.12
CA SER A 22 9.30 -0.14 5.83
C SER A 22 8.87 -0.89 7.11
N ALA A 23 9.66 -0.81 8.18
CA ALA A 23 9.36 -1.47 9.44
C ALA A 23 8.13 -0.83 10.12
N LYS A 24 8.01 0.50 10.02
CA LYS A 24 6.88 1.25 10.60
C LYS A 24 5.78 1.59 9.59
N ARG A 25 5.96 1.22 8.32
CA ARG A 25 5.05 1.51 7.19
C ARG A 25 4.79 3.00 6.99
N ARG A 26 5.87 3.78 6.97
CA ARG A 26 5.80 5.23 6.79
C ARG A 26 6.72 5.72 5.68
N ALA A 27 6.38 6.85 5.09
CA ALA A 27 7.18 7.53 4.10
C ALA A 27 7.17 9.04 4.33
N ARG A 28 8.22 9.72 3.89
CA ARG A 28 8.28 11.19 3.82
C ARG A 28 8.15 11.63 2.38
N VAL A 29 7.32 12.63 2.13
CA VAL A 29 6.96 13.08 0.78
C VAL A 29 7.29 14.56 0.63
N LYS A 30 7.99 14.93 -0.44
CA LYS A 30 8.15 16.31 -0.86
C LYS A 30 6.98 16.70 -1.75
N PHE A 31 6.11 17.59 -1.27
CA PHE A 31 4.94 18.01 -2.02
C PHE A 31 5.32 18.90 -3.19
N LYS A 32 4.71 18.63 -4.35
CA LYS A 32 5.05 19.32 -5.60
C LYS A 32 4.81 20.83 -5.52
N ASP A 33 3.68 21.23 -4.94
CA ASP A 33 3.21 22.62 -5.00
C ASP A 33 3.88 23.51 -3.95
N THR A 34 4.25 22.96 -2.80
CA THR A 34 4.86 23.73 -1.69
C THR A 34 6.36 23.51 -1.56
N GLY A 35 6.91 22.43 -2.13
CA GLY A 35 8.29 21.99 -1.91
C GLY A 35 8.58 21.50 -0.49
N ILE A 36 7.59 21.53 0.42
CA ILE A 36 7.72 21.09 1.80
C ILE A 36 7.86 19.57 1.85
N ILE A 37 8.76 19.09 2.71
CA ILE A 37 8.88 17.67 3.04
C ILE A 37 8.00 17.39 4.25
N SER A 38 7.10 16.42 4.14
CA SER A 38 6.26 15.97 5.24
C SER A 38 7.07 15.40 6.41
N ASP A 39 6.39 15.23 7.54
CA ASP A 39 6.81 14.25 8.54
C ASP A 39 6.51 12.81 8.03
N TRP A 40 6.67 11.81 8.89
CA TRP A 40 6.43 10.40 8.57
C TRP A 40 4.95 10.07 8.42
N LEU A 41 4.47 10.06 7.18
CA LEU A 41 3.11 9.69 6.83
C LEU A 41 2.96 8.18 6.78
N TYR A 42 1.89 7.64 7.35
CA TYR A 42 1.55 6.23 7.16
C TYR A 42 1.14 5.94 5.72
N VAL A 43 1.59 4.79 5.20
CA VAL A 43 1.12 4.26 3.92
C VAL A 43 -0.15 3.45 4.18
N LEU A 44 -1.27 3.95 3.68
CA LEU A 44 -2.58 3.35 3.88
C LEU A 44 -2.72 2.09 3.02
N GLN A 45 -2.99 0.96 3.66
CA GLN A 45 -3.17 -0.32 2.99
C GLN A 45 -3.88 -1.32 3.92
N HIS A 46 -4.52 -2.33 3.32
CA HIS A 46 -5.20 -3.40 4.02
C HIS A 46 -4.40 -4.71 3.92
N TYR A 47 -3.17 -4.70 4.46
CA TYR A 47 -2.26 -5.85 4.41
C TYR A 47 -2.75 -7.00 5.31
N GLY A 48 -2.46 -8.24 4.93
CA GLY A 48 -2.84 -9.43 5.70
C GLY A 48 -4.33 -9.78 5.63
N ALA A 49 -5.12 -9.05 4.85
CA ALA A 49 -6.50 -9.39 4.58
C ALA A 49 -6.60 -10.62 3.70
N ASN A 50 -7.53 -11.51 4.06
CA ASN A 50 -7.90 -12.66 3.26
C ASN A 50 -8.47 -12.20 1.92
N PHE A 51 -8.01 -12.81 0.83
CA PHE A 51 -8.57 -12.58 -0.49
C PHE A 51 -9.46 -13.77 -0.87
N TYR A 52 -10.69 -13.49 -1.28
CA TYR A 52 -11.55 -14.52 -1.85
C TYR A 52 -11.14 -14.77 -3.30
N ILE A 53 -10.36 -15.85 -3.51
CA ILE A 53 -9.96 -16.31 -4.84
C ILE A 53 -10.91 -17.43 -5.24
N LYS A 54 -11.63 -17.24 -6.35
CA LYS A 54 -12.35 -18.32 -7.01
C LYS A 54 -11.50 -18.83 -8.18
N PRO A 55 -11.12 -20.13 -8.21
CA PRO A 55 -10.51 -20.72 -9.39
C PRO A 55 -11.42 -20.55 -10.61
N ASP A 56 -10.93 -19.96 -11.69
CA ASP A 56 -11.64 -19.88 -12.99
C ASP A 56 -11.09 -20.87 -14.02
N ALA A 57 -10.04 -21.61 -13.66
CA ALA A 57 -9.43 -22.64 -14.49
C ALA A 57 -8.56 -23.62 -13.68
N LYS A 58 -8.20 -24.72 -14.33
CA LYS A 58 -7.22 -25.69 -13.85
C LYS A 58 -5.85 -25.01 -13.66
N HIS A 59 -5.27 -25.13 -12.47
CA HIS A 59 -3.93 -24.61 -12.15
C HIS A 59 -3.24 -25.52 -11.12
N THR A 60 -1.93 -25.30 -10.91
CA THR A 60 -1.13 -26.02 -9.90
C THR A 60 -0.39 -25.02 -9.02
N HIS A 61 0.02 -25.46 -7.83
CA HIS A 61 0.95 -24.74 -6.97
C HIS A 61 2.27 -25.49 -6.90
N GLU A 62 3.38 -24.75 -6.89
CA GLU A 62 4.69 -25.30 -6.54
C GLU A 62 4.80 -25.42 -5.02
N ILE A 63 4.94 -26.66 -4.53
CA ILE A 63 5.21 -26.93 -3.13
C ILE A 63 6.73 -26.91 -2.97
N THR A 64 7.25 -25.87 -2.30
CA THR A 64 8.69 -25.65 -2.11
C THR A 64 9.21 -26.12 -0.75
N ASP A 65 8.36 -26.72 0.10
CA ASP A 65 8.83 -27.27 1.36
C ASP A 65 9.67 -28.54 1.13
N THR A 66 10.67 -28.72 1.99
CA THR A 66 11.55 -29.90 1.99
C THR A 66 10.96 -31.07 2.77
N PHE A 67 9.81 -30.89 3.44
CA PHE A 67 9.17 -31.93 4.26
C PHE A 67 8.40 -32.93 3.38
N THR A 68 7.83 -32.47 2.28
CA THR A 68 7.10 -33.27 1.29
C THR A 68 7.98 -33.78 0.15
N GLY A 69 9.26 -33.36 0.10
CA GLY A 69 10.19 -33.68 -0.98
C GLY A 69 10.04 -32.80 -2.22
N GLY A 70 9.31 -31.68 -2.12
CA GLY A 70 8.89 -30.88 -3.25
C GLY A 70 7.81 -31.57 -4.11
N GLY A 71 7.00 -30.81 -4.82
CA GLY A 71 5.96 -31.37 -5.69
C GLY A 71 4.94 -30.37 -6.22
N THR A 72 3.90 -30.88 -6.87
CA THR A 72 2.77 -30.08 -7.39
C THR A 72 1.49 -30.39 -6.63
N ALA A 73 0.77 -29.36 -6.21
CA ALA A 73 -0.57 -29.52 -5.64
C ALA A 73 -1.56 -30.08 -6.68
N SER A 74 -2.66 -30.67 -6.20
CA SER A 74 -3.73 -31.23 -7.03
C SER A 74 -4.26 -30.23 -8.05
N GLU A 75 -4.56 -30.70 -9.26
CA GLU A 75 -5.19 -29.90 -10.31
C GLU A 75 -6.72 -29.83 -10.20
N PHE A 76 -7.30 -30.29 -9.08
CA PHE A 76 -8.75 -30.30 -8.87
C PHE A 76 -9.32 -28.87 -8.93
N PRO A 77 -10.29 -28.58 -9.81
CA PRO A 77 -10.78 -27.22 -10.03
C PRO A 77 -11.42 -26.57 -8.81
N ASP A 78 -12.13 -27.33 -7.99
CA ASP A 78 -12.82 -26.83 -6.79
C ASP A 78 -11.97 -27.03 -5.54
N HIS A 79 -11.34 -25.96 -5.06
CA HIS A 79 -10.64 -25.90 -3.77
C HIS A 79 -10.61 -24.46 -3.23
N ASP A 80 -10.28 -24.29 -1.95
CA ASP A 80 -10.23 -22.99 -1.27
C ASP A 80 -8.79 -22.47 -1.14
N HIS A 81 -8.62 -21.16 -1.34
CA HIS A 81 -7.37 -20.45 -1.10
C HIS A 81 -7.35 -19.75 0.26
N LEU A 82 -8.41 -19.87 1.06
CA LEU A 82 -8.46 -19.42 2.44
C LEU A 82 -8.06 -20.53 3.42
N PRO A 83 -7.31 -20.19 4.49
CA PRO A 83 -6.74 -18.88 4.83
C PRO A 83 -5.36 -18.61 4.17
N GLY A 84 -4.97 -19.37 3.13
CA GLY A 84 -3.61 -19.37 2.59
C GLY A 84 -3.21 -18.14 1.76
N SER A 85 -4.17 -17.41 1.21
CA SER A 85 -3.93 -16.25 0.35
C SER A 85 -4.28 -14.93 1.03
N HIS A 86 -3.27 -14.05 1.13
CA HIS A 86 -3.37 -12.76 1.81
C HIS A 86 -2.76 -11.63 0.98
N LEU A 87 -3.26 -10.41 1.16
CA LEU A 87 -2.67 -9.23 0.54
C LEU A 87 -1.29 -8.95 1.15
N THR A 88 -0.24 -9.01 0.34
CA THR A 88 1.09 -8.53 0.75
C THR A 88 1.07 -7.01 0.93
N TYR A 89 1.90 -6.50 1.84
CA TYR A 89 2.03 -5.05 1.97
C TYR A 89 2.78 -4.45 0.76
N TRP A 90 2.38 -3.24 0.38
CA TRP A 90 3.08 -2.37 -0.55
C TRP A 90 3.70 -1.20 0.21
N MET A 91 4.87 -0.76 -0.25
CA MET A 91 5.54 0.47 0.18
C MET A 91 6.09 1.18 -1.06
N PRO A 92 5.99 2.52 -1.15
CA PRO A 92 6.64 3.25 -2.23
C PRO A 92 8.16 3.23 -2.06
N LYS A 93 8.89 3.47 -3.15
CA LYS A 93 10.34 3.65 -3.16
C LYS A 93 10.68 5.13 -3.11
N VAL A 94 11.91 5.45 -2.68
CA VAL A 94 12.44 6.80 -2.83
C VAL A 94 12.42 7.19 -4.31
N ASN A 95 12.02 8.42 -4.59
CA ASN A 95 11.74 9.01 -5.91
C ASN A 95 10.41 8.61 -6.57
N ASP A 96 9.63 7.68 -6.01
CA ASP A 96 8.29 7.42 -6.52
C ASP A 96 7.39 8.64 -6.33
N ARG A 97 6.45 8.83 -7.25
CA ARG A 97 5.39 9.82 -7.12
C ARG A 97 4.22 9.20 -6.38
N VAL A 98 3.65 9.93 -5.44
CA VAL A 98 2.56 9.44 -4.60
C VAL A 98 1.46 10.48 -4.43
N LEU A 99 0.26 9.99 -4.16
CA LEU A 99 -0.90 10.77 -3.73
C LEU A 99 -1.00 10.73 -2.19
N CYS A 100 -1.20 11.89 -1.58
CA CYS A 100 -1.38 12.06 -0.15
C CYS A 100 -2.72 12.74 0.17
N LEU A 101 -3.37 12.28 1.24
CA LEU A 101 -4.55 12.91 1.83
C LEU A 101 -4.20 13.44 3.22
N TYR A 102 -4.40 14.74 3.44
CA TYR A 102 -4.24 15.39 4.74
C TYR A 102 -5.58 15.58 5.44
N LEU A 103 -5.57 15.51 6.77
CA LEU A 103 -6.74 15.84 7.56
C LEU A 103 -6.94 17.37 7.59
N PRO A 104 -8.17 17.88 7.37
CA PRO A 104 -8.47 19.31 7.36
C PRO A 104 -8.56 19.88 8.78
N VAL A 105 -7.51 19.72 9.57
CA VAL A 105 -7.41 20.19 10.95
C VAL A 105 -6.09 20.93 11.17
N PHE A 106 -6.07 21.84 12.15
CA PHE A 106 -4.87 22.59 12.48
C PHE A 106 -3.72 21.65 12.87
N ASN A 107 -2.56 21.81 12.22
CA ASN A 107 -1.39 20.93 12.38
C ASN A 107 -1.70 19.42 12.22
N GLY A 108 -2.71 19.10 11.42
CA GLY A 108 -3.04 17.72 11.08
C GLY A 108 -1.96 17.05 10.24
N ASP A 109 -1.87 15.73 10.37
CA ASP A 109 -1.03 14.91 9.51
C ASP A 109 -1.84 14.34 8.33
N GLY A 110 -1.18 13.52 7.50
CA GLY A 110 -1.80 12.86 6.37
C GLY A 110 -1.38 11.40 6.19
N PHE A 111 -1.86 10.84 5.09
CA PHE A 111 -1.63 9.46 4.69
C PHE A 111 -1.18 9.41 3.24
N VAL A 112 -0.26 8.51 2.93
CA VAL A 112 0.03 8.12 1.55
C VAL A 112 -1.04 7.12 1.11
N LEU A 113 -1.73 7.41 0.01
CA LEU A 113 -2.80 6.56 -0.52
C LEU A 113 -2.30 5.56 -1.58
N GLY A 114 -1.25 5.91 -2.32
CA GLY A 114 -0.76 5.09 -3.42
C GLY A 114 0.27 5.83 -4.29
N GLY A 115 0.96 5.08 -5.14
CA GLY A 115 1.92 5.59 -6.12
C GLY A 115 1.35 5.59 -7.55
N PHE A 116 1.93 6.41 -8.44
CA PHE A 116 1.54 6.51 -9.86
C PHE A 116 2.67 7.03 -10.76
#